data_AF-A0A6L7GIP8-F1
#
_entry.id   AF-A0A6L7GIP8-F1
#
_cell.length_a   1.000
_cell.length_b   1.000
_cell.length_c   1.000
_cell.angle_alpha   90.00
_cell.angle_beta   90.00
_cell.angle_gamma   90.00
#
_symmetry.space_group_name_H-M   'P 1'
#
loop_
_entity.id
_entity.type
_entity.pdbx_description
1 polymer ?
#
loop_
_entity_poly.entity_id
_entity_poly.type
_entity_poly.pdbx_seq_one_letter_code
_entity_poly.pdbx_strand_id
1 'polypeptide(L)'
;MKRIITSAMFASLMGLAAVPLSAPVAAQDDAGDKVNMVIVYGNDACPASTDDVINVCARKGEQERYRIPENLRFSDDPANTAWAERVESFEMVGAFGTMSCSPAGLGGFTGCTQQMIKAAYGEKGEAQSIRFGQLIEAARAERLSTIDEEAAETQARVEVLERAYMEKLERERAGLTPDEAPLPAVGNSAEPDGQTGPEDDTAPN
;
A
#
# COMPACT_ATOMS: atom_id res chain seq x y z
N MET A 1 -43.39 -43.05 -46.34
CA MET A 1 -43.75 -41.88 -47.17
C MET A 1 -43.36 -40.61 -46.42
N LYS A 2 -42.41 -39.82 -46.97
CA LYS A 2 -42.18 -38.35 -46.80
C LYS A 2 -42.31 -37.76 -45.36
N ARG A 3 -41.31 -37.15 -44.69
CA ARG A 3 -40.32 -36.13 -45.11
C ARG A 3 -39.17 -35.91 -44.07
N ILE A 4 -37.91 -35.91 -44.57
CA ILE A 4 -36.82 -34.89 -44.42
C ILE A 4 -36.40 -34.53 -42.97
N ILE A 5 -35.31 -35.01 -42.35
CA ILE A 5 -33.84 -34.80 -42.53
C ILE A 5 -33.40 -33.37 -42.87
N THR A 6 -33.08 -32.57 -41.84
CA THR A 6 -31.99 -31.57 -41.81
C THR A 6 -31.69 -31.19 -40.35
N SER A 7 -30.71 -31.85 -39.72
CA SER A 7 -30.01 -31.30 -38.54
C SER A 7 -28.53 -31.20 -38.90
N ALA A 8 -28.14 -30.01 -39.32
CA ALA A 8 -26.76 -29.67 -39.59
C ALA A 8 -26.11 -29.09 -38.32
N MET A 9 -24.90 -29.59 -38.08
CA MET A 9 -23.75 -28.88 -37.51
C MET A 9 -23.77 -28.55 -36.01
N PHE A 10 -23.11 -29.46 -35.28
CA PHE A 10 -21.91 -29.19 -34.48
C PHE A 10 -21.95 -27.95 -33.58
N ALA A 11 -22.41 -28.17 -32.35
CA ALA A 11 -22.02 -27.38 -31.20
C ALA A 11 -20.50 -27.53 -30.96
N SER A 12 -19.75 -26.46 -31.17
CA SER A 12 -18.42 -26.32 -30.57
C SER A 12 -18.02 -24.85 -30.45
N LEU A 13 -17.77 -24.49 -29.19
CA LEU A 13 -16.73 -23.57 -28.74
C LEU A 13 -16.88 -22.09 -29.14
N MET A 14 -17.57 -21.32 -28.31
CA MET A 14 -17.27 -19.89 -28.14
C MET A 14 -17.24 -19.61 -26.63
N GLY A 15 -16.03 -19.59 -26.07
CA GLY A 15 -15.79 -19.25 -24.67
C GLY A 15 -16.28 -17.83 -24.39
N LEU A 16 -17.24 -17.71 -23.47
CA LEU A 16 -17.56 -16.44 -22.82
C LEU A 16 -16.33 -16.04 -21.99
N ALA A 17 -15.60 -15.05 -22.50
CA ALA A 17 -14.60 -14.35 -21.72
C ALA A 17 -15.27 -13.74 -20.49
N ALA A 18 -14.94 -14.26 -19.31
CA ALA A 18 -15.20 -13.60 -18.05
C ALA A 18 -14.44 -12.27 -18.07
N VAL A 19 -15.17 -11.16 -18.20
CA VAL A 19 -14.62 -9.82 -17.99
C VAL A 19 -14.39 -9.69 -16.48
N PRO A 20 -13.16 -9.56 -15.98
CA PRO A 20 -12.97 -9.22 -14.58
C PRO A 20 -13.48 -7.78 -14.41
N LEU A 21 -14.59 -7.66 -13.69
CA LEU A 21 -15.06 -6.39 -13.17
C LEU A 21 -13.98 -5.89 -12.22
N SER A 22 -13.20 -4.92 -12.66
CA SER A 22 -12.21 -4.20 -11.85
C SER A 22 -12.94 -3.49 -10.72
N ALA A 23 -13.03 -4.14 -9.57
CA ALA A 23 -13.38 -3.52 -8.31
C ALA A 23 -12.30 -2.47 -7.97
N PRO A 24 -12.67 -1.29 -7.44
CA PRO A 24 -11.69 -0.36 -6.94
C PRO A 24 -10.89 -1.04 -5.83
N VAL A 25 -9.57 -1.04 -6.00
CA VAL A 25 -8.59 -1.45 -4.98
C VAL A 25 -8.86 -0.63 -3.72
N ALA A 26 -9.53 -1.25 -2.75
CA ALA A 26 -9.51 -0.84 -1.36
C ALA A 26 -8.28 -1.46 -0.72
N ALA A 27 -7.10 -0.88 -0.96
CA ALA A 27 -5.84 -1.29 -0.34
C ALA A 27 -5.16 -0.15 0.44
N GLN A 28 -5.90 0.90 0.80
CA GLN A 28 -5.35 2.01 1.58
C GLN A 28 -5.51 1.85 3.11
N ASP A 29 -6.26 0.84 3.58
CA ASP A 29 -6.60 0.70 5.01
C ASP A 29 -6.18 -0.65 5.65
N ASP A 30 -5.44 -1.51 4.96
CA ASP A 30 -5.13 -2.87 5.45
C ASP A 30 -4.15 -2.92 6.64
N ALA A 31 -3.63 -1.77 7.10
CA ALA A 31 -2.74 -1.70 8.25
C ALA A 31 -3.41 -1.15 9.53
N GLY A 32 -4.65 -0.64 9.47
CA GLY A 32 -5.31 -0.02 10.64
C GLY A 32 -4.67 1.31 11.12
N ASP A 33 -3.47 1.64 10.66
CA ASP A 33 -2.73 2.86 10.97
C ASP A 33 -3.39 4.09 10.32
N LYS A 34 -3.74 5.11 11.13
CA LYS A 34 -4.29 6.36 10.60
C LYS A 34 -3.16 7.24 10.08
N VAL A 35 -3.18 7.62 8.80
CA VAL A 35 -2.16 8.51 8.22
C VAL A 35 -2.62 9.96 8.26
N ASN A 36 -1.82 10.84 8.87
CA ASN A 36 -2.03 12.29 8.87
C ASN A 36 -0.92 12.97 8.05
N MET A 37 -1.33 13.77 7.06
CA MET A 37 -0.44 14.46 6.15
C MET A 37 -0.27 15.93 6.59
N VAL A 38 0.94 16.30 7.01
CA VAL A 38 1.24 17.68 7.47
C VAL A 38 2.26 18.33 6.54
N ILE A 39 1.98 19.53 6.05
CA ILE A 39 2.95 20.32 5.28
C ILE A 39 3.70 21.24 6.24
N VAL A 40 5.02 21.06 6.33
CA VAL A 40 5.89 21.77 7.27
C VAL A 40 6.79 22.73 6.49
N TYR A 41 6.93 23.97 6.96
CA TYR A 41 7.73 24.99 6.28
C TYR A 41 9.11 25.13 6.95
N GLY A 42 10.15 25.10 6.13
CA GLY A 42 11.56 25.13 6.50
C GLY A 42 11.93 24.20 7.65
N ASN A 43 12.31 24.80 8.79
CA ASN A 43 12.79 24.06 9.96
C ASN A 43 11.73 23.86 11.05
N ASP A 44 10.46 24.13 10.76
CA ASP A 44 9.37 23.85 11.70
C ASP A 44 9.40 22.36 12.12
N ALA A 45 9.02 22.11 13.37
CA ALA A 45 8.98 20.77 13.92
C ALA A 45 7.84 19.97 13.28
N CYS A 46 8.17 18.82 12.70
CA CYS A 46 7.17 17.83 12.33
C CYS A 46 6.62 17.19 13.61
N PRO A 47 5.30 17.12 13.82
CA PRO A 47 4.74 16.38 14.95
C PRO A 47 5.17 14.92 14.87
N ALA A 48 5.64 14.37 16.00
CA ALA A 48 6.04 12.97 16.07
C ALA A 48 4.84 12.06 15.75
N SER A 49 5.08 10.98 15.01
CA SER A 49 4.10 9.91 14.82
C SER A 49 3.83 9.21 16.16
N THR A 50 2.59 8.80 16.38
CA THR A 50 2.17 7.98 17.53
C THR A 50 1.85 6.56 17.07
N ASP A 51 1.73 5.61 17.99
CA ASP A 51 1.47 4.19 17.67
C ASP A 51 0.22 3.98 16.78
N ASP A 52 -0.81 4.83 16.92
CA ASP A 52 -2.04 4.76 16.12
C ASP A 52 -2.07 5.71 14.90
N VAL A 53 -1.12 6.67 14.81
CA VAL A 53 -1.16 7.75 13.81
C VAL A 53 0.23 8.03 13.21
N ILE A 54 0.36 7.78 11.91
CA ILE A 54 1.58 8.09 11.15
C ILE A 54 1.48 9.53 10.64
N ASN A 55 2.29 10.43 11.19
CA ASN A 55 2.41 11.81 10.73
C ASN A 55 3.48 11.89 9.62
N VAL A 56 3.04 12.03 8.37
CA VAL A 56 3.96 12.18 7.22
C VAL A 56 4.12 13.67 6.92
N CYS A 57 5.34 14.17 7.12
CA CYS A 57 5.65 15.58 6.90
C CYS A 57 6.28 15.84 5.53
N ALA A 58 5.57 16.59 4.69
CA ALA A 58 6.15 17.14 3.46
C ALA A 58 6.83 18.49 3.78
N ARG A 59 8.16 18.54 3.75
CA ARG A 59 8.92 19.79 3.98
C ARG A 59 8.95 20.67 2.72
N LYS A 60 8.53 21.92 2.86
CA LYS A 60 8.69 22.99 1.85
C LYS A 60 9.67 24.05 2.35
N GLY A 61 10.37 24.77 1.48
CA GLY A 61 11.31 25.82 1.90
C GLY A 61 10.62 26.99 2.62
N GLU A 62 11.32 27.71 3.51
CA GLU A 62 10.75 28.87 4.24
C GLU A 62 10.14 29.94 3.32
N GLN A 63 10.72 30.13 2.13
CA GLN A 63 10.23 31.10 1.14
C GLN A 63 8.84 30.74 0.58
N GLU A 64 8.43 29.49 0.70
CA GLU A 64 7.12 28.99 0.24
C GLU A 64 5.98 29.34 1.21
N ARG A 65 6.28 29.80 2.43
CA ARG A 65 5.25 30.13 3.44
C ARG A 65 4.37 31.32 3.04
N TYR A 66 4.95 32.32 2.37
CA TYR A 66 4.27 33.57 1.99
C TYR A 66 4.11 33.75 0.47
N ARG A 67 4.51 32.74 -0.31
CA ARG A 67 4.42 32.76 -1.77
C ARG A 67 3.20 31.97 -2.23
N ILE A 68 2.67 32.31 -3.40
CA ILE A 68 1.63 31.50 -4.06
C ILE A 68 2.18 30.07 -4.23
N PRO A 69 1.43 29.02 -3.83
CA PRO A 69 1.84 27.63 -4.00
C PRO A 69 2.28 27.32 -5.43
N GLU A 70 3.33 26.52 -5.62
CA GLU A 70 3.90 26.21 -6.95
C GLU A 70 2.87 25.74 -7.97
N ASN A 71 1.93 24.90 -7.56
CA ASN A 71 0.86 24.41 -8.43
C ASN A 71 -0.11 25.50 -8.91
N LEU A 72 -0.11 26.67 -8.28
CA LEU A 72 -0.92 27.83 -8.66
C LEU A 72 -0.09 28.96 -9.28
N ARG A 73 1.23 28.78 -9.43
CA ARG A 73 2.10 29.77 -10.09
C ARG A 73 1.94 29.74 -11.60
N PHE A 74 1.66 28.56 -12.14
CA PHE A 74 1.47 28.36 -13.57
C PHE A 74 -0.01 28.46 -13.88
N SER A 75 -0.34 29.27 -14.87
CA SER A 75 -1.69 29.45 -15.36
C SER A 75 -1.66 29.25 -16.86
N ASP A 76 -2.58 28.41 -17.35
CA ASP A 76 -2.77 28.15 -18.77
C ASP A 76 -3.53 29.29 -19.49
N ASP A 77 -3.68 30.45 -18.84
CA ASP A 77 -4.27 31.63 -19.47
C ASP A 77 -3.36 32.12 -20.61
N PRO A 78 -3.86 32.21 -21.85
CA PRO A 78 -3.09 32.69 -22.99
C PRO A 78 -2.52 34.11 -22.80
N ALA A 79 -3.05 34.91 -21.87
CA ALA A 79 -2.48 36.21 -21.50
C ALA A 79 -1.07 36.10 -20.89
N ASN A 80 -0.73 34.98 -20.24
CA ASN A 80 0.55 34.77 -19.57
C ASN A 80 1.67 34.25 -20.49
N THR A 81 1.36 33.95 -21.76
CA THR A 81 2.37 33.52 -22.74
C THR A 81 3.34 34.66 -23.11
N ALA A 82 4.62 34.34 -23.29
CA ALA A 82 5.60 35.34 -23.71
C ALA A 82 5.29 35.84 -25.13
N TRP A 83 5.55 37.12 -25.41
CA TRP A 83 5.29 37.68 -26.75
C TRP A 83 6.08 36.96 -27.85
N ALA A 84 7.34 36.57 -27.57
CA ALA A 84 8.17 35.82 -28.51
C ALA A 84 7.52 34.48 -28.89
N GLU A 85 7.02 33.73 -27.92
CA GLU A 85 6.33 32.45 -28.14
C GLU A 85 5.03 32.62 -28.94
N ARG A 86 4.29 33.71 -28.73
CA ARG A 86 3.15 34.04 -29.60
C ARG A 86 3.56 34.31 -31.04
N VAL A 87 4.66 35.04 -31.26
CA VAL A 87 5.15 35.31 -32.62
C VAL A 87 5.60 34.03 -33.31
N GLU A 88 6.31 33.14 -32.62
CA GLU A 88 6.67 31.81 -33.13
C GLU A 88 5.42 30.98 -33.48
N SER A 89 4.36 31.06 -32.66
CA SER A 89 3.10 30.38 -32.97
C SER A 89 2.47 30.83 -34.30
N PHE A 90 2.73 32.06 -34.75
CA PHE A 90 2.24 32.56 -36.03
C PHE A 90 2.93 31.90 -37.23
N GLU A 91 4.16 31.39 -37.08
CA GLU A 91 4.84 30.62 -38.14
C GLU A 91 4.13 29.27 -38.41
N MET A 92 3.42 28.76 -37.40
CA MET A 92 2.65 27.51 -37.48
C MET A 92 1.22 27.72 -38.03
N VAL A 93 0.79 28.98 -38.21
CA VAL A 93 -0.52 29.30 -38.81
C VAL A 93 -0.51 28.84 -40.27
N GLY A 94 -1.25 27.77 -40.58
CA GLY A 94 -1.23 27.12 -41.88
C GLY A 94 -0.76 25.66 -41.86
N ALA A 95 -0.14 25.22 -40.77
CA ALA A 95 0.27 23.83 -40.55
C ALA A 95 -0.93 22.94 -40.17
N PHE A 96 -1.92 22.86 -41.05
CA PHE A 96 -3.11 22.04 -40.91
C PHE A 96 -2.88 20.71 -41.61
N GLY A 97 -2.72 19.62 -40.85
CA GLY A 97 -2.47 18.30 -41.41
C GLY A 97 -2.43 17.18 -40.36
N THR A 98 -2.09 15.97 -40.80
CA THR A 98 -1.87 14.82 -39.91
C THR A 98 -0.76 15.15 -38.91
N MET A 99 -0.98 14.86 -37.62
CA MET A 99 -0.06 15.20 -36.50
C MET A 99 -0.02 16.68 -36.06
N SER A 100 -0.81 17.57 -36.66
CA SER A 100 -1.03 18.92 -36.09
C SER A 100 -2.11 18.85 -35.00
N CYS A 101 -2.00 19.62 -33.91
CA CYS A 101 -3.12 19.79 -32.97
C CYS A 101 -3.96 21.02 -33.34
N SER A 102 -4.48 21.03 -34.57
CA SER A 102 -5.40 22.06 -35.02
C SER A 102 -6.81 21.49 -35.23
N PRO A 103 -7.88 22.21 -34.83
CA PRO A 103 -9.25 21.83 -35.14
C PRO A 103 -9.61 22.02 -36.62
N ALA A 104 -8.80 22.76 -37.38
CA ALA A 104 -8.99 22.96 -38.81
C ALA A 104 -8.08 21.99 -39.61
N GLY A 105 -8.65 21.21 -40.53
CA GLY A 105 -7.91 20.33 -41.44
C GLY A 105 -8.16 18.83 -41.25
N LEU A 106 -7.96 18.06 -42.31
CA LEU A 106 -8.08 16.59 -42.29
C LEU A 106 -6.92 15.99 -41.49
N GLY A 107 -7.23 15.20 -40.46
CA GLY A 107 -6.23 14.50 -39.66
C GLY A 107 -5.64 15.29 -38.48
N GLY A 108 -6.13 16.49 -38.15
CA GLY A 108 -5.68 17.23 -36.94
C GLY A 108 -6.07 16.55 -35.61
N PHE A 109 -7.13 15.73 -35.62
CA PHE A 109 -7.55 14.97 -34.44
C PHE A 109 -6.48 13.97 -33.95
N THR A 110 -5.58 13.49 -34.83
CA THR A 110 -4.54 12.54 -34.43
C THR A 110 -3.44 13.22 -33.60
N GLY A 111 -3.12 14.48 -33.90
CA GLY A 111 -2.14 15.26 -33.12
C GLY A 111 -2.69 15.67 -31.74
N CYS A 112 -3.91 16.22 -31.69
CA CYS A 112 -4.52 16.61 -30.41
C CYS A 112 -4.79 15.41 -29.49
N THR A 113 -5.19 14.26 -30.03
CA THR A 113 -5.38 13.05 -29.22
C THR A 113 -4.08 12.65 -28.53
N GLN A 114 -2.94 12.67 -29.23
CA GLN A 114 -1.65 12.35 -28.62
C GLN A 114 -1.25 13.37 -27.55
N GLN A 115 -1.53 14.66 -27.75
CA GLN A 115 -1.27 15.69 -26.75
C GLN A 115 -2.12 15.49 -25.50
N MET A 116 -3.43 15.23 -25.65
CA MET A 116 -4.33 14.95 -24.53
C MET A 116 -3.92 13.70 -23.77
N ILE A 117 -3.50 12.65 -24.48
CA ILE A 117 -2.95 11.43 -23.87
C ILE A 117 -1.70 11.77 -23.05
N LYS A 118 -0.76 12.54 -23.62
CA LYS A 118 0.47 12.95 -22.92
C LYS A 118 0.16 13.77 -21.67
N ALA A 119 -0.77 14.72 -21.75
CA ALA A 119 -1.22 15.50 -20.61
C ALA A 119 -1.80 14.61 -19.52
N ALA A 120 -2.72 13.71 -19.87
CA ALA A 120 -3.34 12.79 -18.92
C ALA A 120 -2.33 11.85 -18.23
N TYR A 121 -1.31 11.35 -18.94
CA TYR A 121 -0.25 10.56 -18.32
C TYR A 121 0.75 11.39 -17.52
N GLY A 122 1.04 12.63 -17.95
CA GLY A 122 1.87 13.57 -17.19
C GLY A 122 1.24 13.93 -15.84
N GLU A 123 -0.05 14.27 -15.83
CA GLU A 123 -0.81 14.54 -14.60
C GLU A 123 -0.85 13.34 -13.66
N LYS A 124 -0.96 12.11 -14.20
CA LYS A 124 -0.89 10.88 -13.40
C LYS A 124 0.48 10.66 -12.77
N GLY A 125 1.56 11.00 -13.48
CA GLY A 125 2.93 10.85 -12.98
C GLY A 125 3.25 11.84 -11.86
N GLU A 126 2.76 13.07 -11.96
CA GLU A 126 2.94 14.13 -10.96
C GLU A 126 1.85 14.16 -9.88
N ALA A 127 0.92 13.20 -9.91
CA ALA A 127 -0.16 13.14 -8.95
C ALA A 127 0.40 13.06 -7.52
N GLN A 128 -0.08 13.96 -6.66
CA GLN A 128 0.39 14.04 -5.27
C GLN A 128 0.23 12.71 -4.53
N SER A 129 -0.80 11.91 -4.86
CA SER A 129 -1.02 10.58 -4.30
C SER A 129 0.14 9.61 -4.53
N ILE A 130 0.84 9.70 -5.67
CA ILE A 130 2.00 8.85 -5.97
C ILE A 130 3.20 9.28 -5.14
N ARG A 131 3.46 10.59 -5.06
CA ARG A 131 4.53 11.13 -4.22
C ARG A 131 4.30 10.83 -2.74
N PHE A 132 3.06 10.97 -2.26
CA PHE A 132 2.69 10.62 -0.89
C PHE A 132 2.76 9.10 -0.65
N GLY A 133 2.39 8.28 -1.63
CA GLY A 133 2.56 6.82 -1.55
C GLY A 133 4.02 6.42 -1.33
N GLN A 134 4.96 7.02 -2.06
CA GLN A 134 6.40 6.78 -1.86
C GLN A 134 6.87 7.19 -0.47
N LEU A 135 6.38 8.32 0.06
CA LEU A 135 6.72 8.77 1.42
C LEU A 135 6.14 7.84 2.49
N ILE A 136 4.92 7.32 2.30
CA ILE A 136 4.30 6.35 3.20
C ILE A 136 5.08 5.03 3.19
N GLU A 137 5.49 4.56 2.01
CA GLU A 137 6.30 3.35 1.87
C GLU A 137 7.66 3.50 2.56
N ALA A 138 8.32 4.65 2.38
CA ALA A 138 9.57 4.95 3.07
C ALA A 138 9.41 4.96 4.61
N ALA A 139 8.35 5.60 5.12
CA ALA A 139 8.07 5.62 6.56
C ALA A 139 7.74 4.22 7.11
N ARG A 140 7.02 3.39 6.35
CA ARG A 140 6.76 1.99 6.72
C ARG A 140 8.04 1.16 6.74
N ALA A 141 8.93 1.35 5.77
CA ALA A 141 10.22 0.67 5.72
C ALA A 141 11.13 1.05 6.90
N GLU A 142 11.15 2.32 7.29
CA GLU A 142 11.87 2.79 8.48
C GLU A 142 11.35 2.12 9.76
N ARG A 143 10.03 2.09 9.96
CA ARG A 143 9.42 1.39 11.11
C ARG A 143 9.75 -0.10 11.10
N LEU A 144 9.63 -0.76 9.95
CA LEU A 144 9.94 -2.19 9.82
C LEU A 144 11.41 -2.48 10.15
N SER A 145 12.33 -1.63 9.67
CA SER A 145 13.77 -1.80 9.96
C SER A 145 14.12 -1.71 11.45
N THR A 146 13.41 -0.85 12.20
CA THR A 146 13.60 -0.74 13.66
C THR A 146 13.13 -2.01 14.36
N ILE A 147 12.00 -2.57 13.93
CA ILE A 147 11.46 -3.83 14.47
C ILE A 147 12.40 -5.00 14.13
N ASP A 148 12.93 -5.05 12.91
CA ASP A 148 13.86 -6.10 12.47
C ASP A 148 15.17 -6.07 13.27
N GLU A 149 15.69 -4.87 13.59
CA GLU A 149 16.89 -4.70 14.44
C GLU A 149 16.63 -5.17 15.88
N GLU A 150 15.53 -4.75 16.51
CA GLU A 150 15.16 -5.17 17.86
C GLU A 150 14.88 -6.68 17.95
N ALA A 151 14.28 -7.26 16.91
CA ALA A 151 14.05 -8.69 16.80
C ALA A 151 15.37 -9.46 16.69
N ALA A 152 16.34 -8.96 15.90
CA ALA A 152 17.66 -9.58 15.76
C ALA A 152 18.45 -9.56 17.08
N GLU A 153 18.43 -8.45 17.82
CA GLU A 153 19.07 -8.36 19.13
C GLU A 153 18.43 -9.32 20.15
N THR A 154 17.10 -9.37 20.17
CA THR A 154 16.36 -10.26 21.05
C THR A 154 16.64 -11.72 20.73
N GLN A 155 16.65 -12.09 19.44
CA GLN A 155 16.98 -13.42 18.97
C GLN A 155 18.41 -13.82 19.40
N ALA A 156 19.40 -12.94 19.20
CA ALA A 156 20.77 -13.18 19.62
C ALA A 156 20.87 -13.38 21.15
N ARG A 157 20.12 -12.61 21.93
CA ARG A 157 20.05 -12.75 23.40
C ARG A 157 19.46 -14.11 23.80
N VAL A 158 18.39 -14.54 23.14
CA VAL A 158 17.76 -15.85 23.39
C VAL A 158 18.74 -16.98 23.08
N GLU A 159 19.44 -16.93 21.95
CA GLU A 159 20.40 -17.97 21.56
C GLU A 159 21.57 -18.12 22.56
N VAL A 160 22.04 -17.01 23.14
CA VAL A 160 23.07 -17.04 24.19
C VAL A 160 22.52 -17.71 25.47
N LEU A 161 21.28 -17.38 25.85
CA LEU A 161 20.62 -17.98 27.02
C LEU A 161 20.36 -19.47 26.83
N GLU A 162 19.88 -19.87 25.65
CA GLU A 162 19.65 -21.28 25.29
C GLU A 162 20.96 -22.07 25.33
N ARG A 163 22.05 -21.53 24.77
CA ARG A 163 23.37 -22.17 24.83
C ARG A 163 23.85 -22.37 26.27
N ALA A 164 23.73 -21.33 27.10
CA ALA A 164 24.12 -21.41 28.51
C ALA A 164 23.27 -22.42 29.30
N TYR A 165 21.97 -22.51 29.00
CA TYR A 165 21.06 -23.50 29.58
C TYR A 165 21.45 -24.92 29.18
N MET A 166 21.77 -25.15 27.90
CA MET A 166 22.22 -26.45 27.40
C MET A 166 23.55 -26.88 28.03
N GLU A 167 24.52 -25.99 28.16
CA GLU A 167 25.79 -26.28 28.86
C GLU A 167 25.58 -26.61 30.35
N LYS A 168 24.61 -25.97 31.01
CA LYS A 168 24.22 -26.33 32.38
C LYS A 168 23.65 -27.75 32.43
N LEU A 169 22.71 -28.08 31.54
CA LEU A 169 22.08 -29.39 31.46
C LEU A 169 23.11 -30.50 31.16
N GLU A 170 24.07 -30.25 30.27
CA GLU A 170 25.12 -31.20 29.93
C GLU A 170 26.07 -31.46 31.10
N ARG A 171 26.42 -30.43 31.88
CA ARG A 171 27.21 -30.60 33.12
C ARG A 171 26.47 -31.42 34.17
N GLU A 172 25.17 -31.18 34.33
CA GLU A 172 24.33 -31.98 35.21
C GLU A 172 24.29 -33.44 34.75
N ARG A 173 24.10 -33.70 33.44
CA ARG A 173 24.12 -35.05 32.86
C ARG A 173 25.48 -35.74 32.98
N ALA A 174 26.59 -35.03 32.81
CA ALA A 174 27.94 -35.59 32.93
C ALA A 174 28.37 -35.83 34.39
N GLY A 175 27.77 -35.10 35.34
CA GLY A 175 27.97 -35.29 36.78
C GLY A 175 27.15 -36.42 37.40
N LEU A 176 26.13 -36.95 36.70
CA LEU A 176 25.39 -38.14 37.12
C LEU A 176 26.19 -39.42 36.82
N THR A 177 26.65 -40.11 37.87
CA THR A 177 27.16 -41.49 37.80
C THR A 177 26.01 -42.52 37.92
N PRO A 178 26.18 -43.76 37.42
CA PRO A 178 25.08 -44.61 36.92
C PRO A 178 24.33 -45.38 38.03
N ASP A 179 23.57 -44.68 38.87
CA ASP A 179 22.66 -45.34 39.82
C ASP A 179 21.30 -44.61 39.98
N GLU A 180 20.87 -43.84 38.97
CA GLU A 180 19.53 -43.24 38.95
C GLU A 180 18.73 -43.80 37.76
N ALA A 181 18.04 -44.91 38.00
CA ALA A 181 16.97 -45.40 37.15
C ALA A 181 15.78 -44.40 37.15
N PRO A 182 14.97 -44.35 36.08
CA PRO A 182 14.10 -43.21 35.78
C PRO A 182 12.76 -43.28 36.49
N LEU A 183 12.32 -42.23 37.20
CA LEU A 183 10.91 -42.02 37.61
C LEU A 183 10.60 -40.53 37.94
N PRO A 184 9.35 -40.03 37.86
CA PRO A 184 8.13 -40.58 37.25
C PRO A 184 7.55 -39.69 36.13
N ALA A 185 6.73 -40.29 35.24
CA ALA A 185 5.86 -39.54 34.35
C ALA A 185 4.85 -38.72 35.17
N VAL A 186 4.71 -37.44 34.84
CA VAL A 186 3.66 -36.58 35.40
C VAL A 186 2.31 -37.16 34.96
N GLY A 187 1.62 -37.80 35.90
CA GLY A 187 0.26 -38.29 35.70
C GLY A 187 -0.69 -37.12 35.49
N ASN A 188 -1.59 -37.26 34.51
CA ASN A 188 -2.76 -36.41 34.36
C ASN A 188 -3.49 -36.37 35.70
N SER A 189 -3.47 -35.20 36.34
CA SER A 189 -4.36 -34.94 37.46
C SER A 189 -5.77 -34.93 36.92
N ALA A 190 -6.56 -35.84 37.48
CA ALA A 190 -7.99 -35.96 37.38
C ALA A 190 -8.67 -34.59 37.22
N GLU A 191 -9.40 -34.48 36.12
CA GLU A 191 -10.61 -33.68 35.98
C GLU A 191 -11.49 -33.93 37.21
N PRO A 192 -11.90 -32.90 37.98
CA PRO A 192 -13.00 -33.08 38.91
C PRO A 192 -14.29 -32.91 38.13
N ASP A 193 -14.95 -34.05 37.86
CA ASP A 193 -16.38 -34.12 37.57
C ASP A 193 -17.16 -33.39 38.67
N GLY A 194 -17.63 -32.18 38.37
CA GLY A 194 -18.60 -31.45 39.17
C GLY A 194 -20.01 -31.84 38.75
N GLN A 195 -20.49 -32.96 39.29
CA GLN A 195 -21.82 -33.47 39.05
C GLN A 195 -22.91 -32.56 39.65
N THR A 196 -23.99 -32.49 38.89
CA THR A 196 -25.26 -31.76 39.06
C THR A 196 -26.12 -32.16 40.27
N GLY A 197 -26.77 -31.17 40.87
CA GLY A 197 -28.14 -31.23 41.42
C GLY A 197 -28.30 -30.83 42.91
N PRO A 198 -29.51 -30.46 43.41
CA PRO A 198 -30.74 -30.03 42.73
C PRO A 198 -31.27 -28.65 43.20
N GLU A 199 -32.36 -28.22 42.55
CA GLU A 199 -33.23 -27.07 42.87
C GLU A 199 -33.65 -26.97 44.35
N ASP A 200 -33.66 -25.75 44.91
CA ASP A 200 -34.75 -25.30 45.78
C ASP A 200 -34.82 -23.76 45.82
N ASP A 201 -36.05 -23.29 45.96
CA ASP A 201 -36.59 -21.95 45.73
C ASP A 201 -36.05 -20.84 46.67
N THR A 202 -36.20 -19.58 46.23
CA THR A 202 -36.75 -18.41 46.99
C THR A 202 -36.06 -17.07 46.67
N ALA A 203 -36.70 -16.24 45.85
CA ALA A 203 -36.64 -14.76 45.92
C ALA A 203 -37.41 -14.28 47.18
N PRO A 204 -37.34 -13.02 47.72
CA PRO A 204 -37.01 -11.76 47.02
C PRO A 204 -36.28 -10.65 47.86
N ASN A 205 -35.67 -9.68 47.17
CA ASN A 205 -35.84 -8.21 47.25
C ASN A 205 -34.68 -7.49 46.56
#